data_AF-A0A355DS84-F1
#
_entry.id   AF-A0A355DS84-F1
#
_cell.length_a   1.000
_cell.length_b   1.000
_cell.length_c   1.000
_cell.angle_alpha   90.00
_cell.angle_beta   90.00
_cell.angle_gamma   90.00
#
_symmetry.space_group_name_H-M   'P 1'
#
loop_
_entity.id
_entity.type
_entity.pdbx_description
1 polymer ?
#
loop_
_entity_poly.entity_id
_entity_poly.type
_entity_poly.pdbx_seq_one_letter_code
_entity_poly.pdbx_strand_id
1 'polypeptide(L)'
;DADIRKHLISDKQVAKFDVDNYQQVDSLLIQENLEAENDRTFKISYPDNQPLTFFFLGLPPGKDATDTESWVMPAWLALALPLILDVKVVASESPVPPFISGADFEKTTVLDGEHQAIRALIKQDEYRLDSILPRTSKPRKFSPLNALSAAYSIHLEVNRKKDGNPDWGKLSDLARDLETSPLYVFHYLNKWLRKQDKIESVPIAKIRLYRDLYYYFEPKGKRMNQLRELTQLYRRFYRAKSQYAKANAVLKPIDEAADVILKFDKALANDTESLTDIVAGRLSKLMNNVRRQTAEGKRTFTFVDGKWKTLTSEEERQAI
;
A
#
# COMPACT_ATOMS: atom_id res chain seq x y z
N ASP A 1 6.49 11.16 13.91
CA ASP A 1 5.88 10.76 12.62
C ASP A 1 6.80 10.85 11.41
N ALA A 2 7.25 12.05 11.02
CA ALA A 2 8.10 12.21 9.84
C ALA A 2 9.44 11.48 9.95
N ASP A 3 10.02 11.42 11.14
CA ASP A 3 11.30 10.76 11.38
C ASP A 3 11.19 9.24 11.35
N ILE A 4 10.09 8.67 11.87
CA ILE A 4 9.78 7.24 11.72
C ILE A 4 9.69 6.87 10.23
N ARG A 5 9.04 7.69 9.39
CA ARG A 5 9.01 7.41 7.95
C ARG A 5 10.41 7.46 7.32
N LYS A 6 11.26 8.43 7.68
CA LYS A 6 12.63 8.51 7.16
C LYS A 6 13.47 7.28 7.54
N HIS A 7 13.25 6.75 8.74
CA HIS A 7 13.87 5.51 9.20
C HIS A 7 13.40 4.30 8.39
N LEU A 8 12.09 4.20 8.15
CA LEU A 8 11.48 3.04 7.49
C LEU A 8 11.63 3.06 5.96
N ILE A 9 11.76 4.25 5.35
CA ILE A 9 11.93 4.45 3.90
C ILE A 9 13.25 5.18 3.65
N SER A 10 14.22 4.47 3.11
CA SER A 10 15.52 5.05 2.73
C SER A 10 15.41 6.11 1.62
N ASP A 11 16.43 6.97 1.50
CA ASP A 11 16.53 8.00 0.45
C ASP A 11 16.43 7.42 -0.96
N LYS A 12 16.90 6.18 -1.15
CA LYS A 12 16.81 5.42 -2.40
C LYS A 12 15.40 4.89 -2.70
N GLN A 13 14.38 5.29 -1.92
CA GLN A 13 12.98 4.86 -2.03
C GLN A 13 12.83 3.34 -1.87
N VAL A 14 13.51 2.78 -0.86
CA VAL A 14 13.39 1.36 -0.49
C VAL A 14 12.81 1.26 0.91
N ALA A 15 11.72 0.51 1.05
CA ALA A 15 11.10 0.20 2.33
C ALA A 15 11.87 -0.91 3.06
N LYS A 16 12.26 -0.64 4.30
CA LYS A 16 12.98 -1.56 5.20
C LYS A 16 12.06 -1.97 6.35
N PHE A 17 11.10 -2.85 6.07
CA PHE A 17 10.11 -3.28 7.05
C PHE A 17 10.45 -4.69 7.52
N ASP A 18 11.48 -4.76 8.36
CA ASP A 18 12.03 -5.97 8.96
C ASP A 18 12.30 -5.74 10.44
N VAL A 19 12.44 -6.84 11.19
CA VAL A 19 12.57 -6.79 12.66
C VAL A 19 13.75 -5.93 13.07
N ASP A 20 14.90 -6.11 12.42
CA ASP A 20 16.14 -5.40 12.73
C ASP A 20 15.93 -3.88 12.57
N ASN A 21 15.28 -3.45 11.48
CA ASN A 21 15.01 -2.04 11.25
C ASN A 21 13.97 -1.47 12.24
N TYR A 22 12.95 -2.25 12.62
CA TYR A 22 11.96 -1.81 13.63
C TYR A 22 12.59 -1.68 15.03
N GLN A 23 13.51 -2.56 15.39
CA GLN A 23 14.23 -2.52 16.67
C GLN A 23 15.23 -1.35 16.77
N GLN A 24 15.61 -0.77 15.64
CA GLN A 24 16.56 0.35 15.55
C GLN A 24 15.88 1.71 15.32
N VAL A 25 14.56 1.82 15.51
CA VAL A 25 13.87 3.11 15.34
C VAL A 25 14.40 4.09 16.38
N ASP A 26 15.20 5.08 15.93
CA ASP A 26 15.94 6.01 16.79
C ASP A 26 15.06 6.68 17.85
N SER A 27 13.82 7.03 17.51
CA SER A 27 12.88 7.68 18.42
C SER A 27 12.39 6.80 19.58
N LEU A 28 12.63 5.49 19.52
CA LEU A 28 12.28 4.52 20.56
C LEU A 28 13.49 4.01 21.35
N LEU A 29 14.70 4.39 20.94
CA LEU A 29 15.91 4.04 21.69
C LEU A 29 15.99 4.84 22.98
N ILE A 30 16.31 4.16 24.09
CA ILE A 30 16.46 4.79 25.39
C ILE A 30 17.65 5.75 25.32
N GLN A 31 17.40 7.03 25.60
CA GLN A 31 18.47 8.02 25.76
C GLN A 31 19.01 7.91 27.20
N GLU A 32 20.15 7.25 27.36
CA GLU A 32 20.76 6.99 28.68
C GLU A 32 21.19 8.28 29.40
N ASN A 33 21.42 9.37 28.66
CA ASN A 33 21.91 10.66 29.17
C ASN A 33 20.91 11.80 28.89
N LEU A 34 19.64 11.61 29.24
CA LEU A 34 18.64 12.69 29.17
C LEU A 34 18.85 13.68 30.32
N GLU A 35 19.08 14.95 30.00
CA GLU A 35 19.04 16.03 30.98
C GLU A 35 17.63 16.13 31.57
N ALA A 36 17.52 16.31 32.89
CA ALA A 36 16.24 16.28 33.61
C ALA A 36 15.21 17.30 33.07
N GLU A 37 15.68 18.42 32.52
CA GLU A 37 14.85 19.48 31.91
C GLU A 37 14.22 19.04 30.58
N ASN A 38 14.79 18.03 29.93
CA ASN A 38 14.31 17.46 28.67
C ASN A 38 13.43 16.21 28.90
N ASP A 39 13.36 15.70 30.13
CA ASP A 39 12.52 14.56 30.48
C ASP A 39 11.06 14.99 30.66
N ARG A 40 10.25 14.75 29.63
CA ARG A 40 8.80 15.03 29.64
C ARG A 40 7.97 13.85 30.15
N THR A 41 8.60 12.79 30.66
CA THR A 41 7.88 11.61 31.14
C THR A 41 7.43 11.79 32.59
N PHE A 42 6.15 11.54 32.84
CA PHE A 42 5.66 11.41 34.21
C PHE A 42 6.00 10.01 34.72
N LYS A 43 7.03 9.90 35.56
CA LYS A 43 7.47 8.63 36.14
C LYS A 43 6.74 8.39 37.46
N ILE A 44 5.88 7.38 37.50
CA ILE A 44 5.36 6.84 38.76
C ILE A 44 6.51 6.07 39.41
N SER A 45 6.90 6.44 40.63
CA SER A 45 7.91 5.70 41.39
C SER A 45 7.28 4.42 41.94
N TYR A 46 7.84 3.28 41.54
CA TYR A 46 7.47 1.98 42.08
C TYR A 46 8.43 1.58 43.20
N PRO A 47 7.98 0.85 44.23
CA PRO A 47 8.86 0.33 45.27
C PRO A 47 9.89 -0.64 44.68
N ASP A 48 11.17 -0.51 45.06
CA ASP A 48 12.29 -1.33 44.55
C ASP A 48 12.10 -2.84 44.75
N ASN A 49 11.21 -3.23 45.68
CA ASN A 49 10.97 -4.61 46.08
C ASN A 49 9.73 -5.26 45.46
N GLN A 50 9.06 -4.60 44.49
CA GLN A 50 7.90 -5.15 43.82
C GLN A 50 8.18 -5.41 42.33
N PRO A 51 7.86 -6.61 41.81
CA PRO A 51 7.92 -6.86 40.38
C PRO A 51 6.88 -5.98 39.66
N LEU A 52 7.33 -5.22 38.67
CA LEU A 52 6.47 -4.45 37.77
C LEU A 52 5.68 -5.39 36.87
N THR A 53 4.42 -5.63 37.22
CA THR A 53 3.53 -6.51 36.44
C THR A 53 2.79 -5.81 35.31
N PHE A 54 2.59 -4.48 35.43
CA PHE A 54 1.90 -3.64 34.43
C PHE A 54 2.56 -2.28 34.33
N PHE A 55 2.62 -1.73 33.12
CA PHE A 55 3.04 -0.37 32.84
C PHE A 55 1.99 0.32 31.98
N PHE A 56 1.59 1.54 32.36
CA PHE A 56 0.62 2.34 31.64
C PHE A 56 1.32 3.50 30.96
N LEU A 57 1.09 3.64 29.66
CA LEU A 57 1.55 4.78 28.88
C LEU A 57 0.32 5.56 28.39
N GLY A 58 0.09 6.73 28.99
CA GLY A 58 -0.87 7.69 28.46
C GLY A 58 -0.27 8.42 27.26
N LEU A 59 -0.88 8.26 26.09
CA LEU A 59 -0.51 8.99 24.88
C LEU A 59 -1.54 10.10 24.63
N PRO A 60 -1.28 11.34 25.09
CA PRO A 60 -2.23 12.42 24.88
C PRO A 60 -2.34 12.68 23.36
N PRO A 61 -3.56 12.81 22.82
CA PRO A 61 -3.71 13.26 21.45
C PRO A 61 -3.16 14.69 21.28
N GLY A 62 -2.84 15.06 20.04
CA GLY A 62 -2.58 16.46 19.71
C GLY A 62 -3.76 17.37 20.06
N LYS A 63 -3.53 18.68 20.13
CA LYS A 63 -4.60 19.66 20.33
C LYS A 63 -5.65 19.53 19.21
N ASP A 64 -6.92 19.35 19.59
CA ASP A 64 -8.06 19.18 18.68
C ASP A 64 -7.90 17.98 17.71
N ALA A 65 -7.24 16.91 18.14
CA ALA A 65 -7.07 15.71 17.32
C ALA A 65 -8.41 15.04 17.04
N THR A 66 -8.56 14.53 15.81
CA THR A 66 -9.70 13.68 15.44
C THR A 66 -9.60 12.30 16.07
N ASP A 67 -10.72 11.59 16.20
CA ASP A 67 -10.75 10.20 16.70
C ASP A 67 -9.84 9.25 15.88
N THR A 68 -9.67 9.51 14.58
CA THR A 68 -8.72 8.73 13.78
C THR A 68 -7.27 9.03 14.19
N GLU A 69 -6.96 10.29 14.49
CA GLU A 69 -5.61 10.75 14.83
C GLU A 69 -5.15 10.27 16.21
N SER A 70 -6.06 10.19 17.18
CA SER A 70 -5.75 9.64 18.52
C SER A 70 -5.26 8.19 18.45
N TRP A 71 -5.71 7.41 17.47
CA TRP A 71 -5.32 6.01 17.29
C TRP A 71 -4.06 5.78 16.45
N VAL A 72 -3.53 6.80 15.76
CA VAL A 72 -2.41 6.63 14.81
C VAL A 72 -1.18 6.05 15.51
N MET A 73 -0.69 6.74 16.55
CA MET A 73 0.51 6.33 17.27
C MET A 73 0.26 5.11 18.18
N PRO A 74 -0.83 5.05 18.98
CA PRO A 74 -1.12 3.87 19.80
C PRO A 74 -1.19 2.58 19.00
N ALA A 75 -1.88 2.57 17.85
CA ALA A 75 -1.99 1.36 17.04
C ALA A 75 -0.64 0.87 16.50
N TRP A 76 0.22 1.80 16.09
CA TRP A 76 1.55 1.44 15.60
C TRP A 76 2.46 0.93 16.72
N LEU A 77 2.45 1.60 17.89
CA LEU A 77 3.19 1.15 19.06
C LEU A 77 2.71 -0.20 19.59
N ALA A 78 1.40 -0.45 19.59
CA ALA A 78 0.82 -1.72 20.02
C ALA A 78 1.37 -2.92 19.23
N LEU A 79 1.66 -2.70 17.94
CA LEU A 79 2.23 -3.71 17.06
C LEU A 79 3.77 -3.71 17.10
N ALA A 80 4.42 -2.57 17.33
CA ALA A 80 5.88 -2.45 17.29
C ALA A 80 6.54 -2.86 18.62
N LEU A 81 6.04 -2.38 19.76
CA LEU A 81 6.64 -2.59 21.07
C LEU A 81 6.85 -4.07 21.45
N PRO A 82 5.96 -5.02 21.12
CA PRO A 82 6.24 -6.44 21.38
C PRO A 82 7.50 -6.96 20.69
N LEU A 83 7.86 -6.40 19.53
CA LEU A 83 9.06 -6.80 18.79
C LEU A 83 10.33 -6.14 19.37
N ILE A 84 10.18 -5.00 20.05
CA ILE A 84 11.29 -4.17 20.51
C ILE A 84 11.63 -4.49 21.97
N LEU A 85 10.62 -4.63 22.82
CA LEU A 85 10.77 -4.75 24.27
C LEU A 85 10.41 -6.14 24.81
N ASP A 86 9.97 -7.06 23.95
CA ASP A 86 9.51 -8.41 24.33
C ASP A 86 8.38 -8.40 25.39
N VAL A 87 7.39 -7.52 25.17
CA VAL A 87 6.23 -7.33 26.05
C VAL A 87 4.92 -7.63 25.33
N LYS A 88 3.87 -7.95 26.10
CA LYS A 88 2.49 -7.91 25.60
C LYS A 88 1.95 -6.49 25.70
N VAL A 89 1.16 -6.07 24.71
CA VAL A 89 0.65 -4.70 24.64
C VAL A 89 -0.84 -4.67 24.36
N VAL A 90 -1.53 -3.81 25.12
CA VAL A 90 -2.92 -3.43 24.88
C VAL A 90 -2.94 -1.94 24.60
N ALA A 91 -3.56 -1.55 23.49
CA ALA A 91 -3.96 -0.17 23.27
C ALA A 91 -5.47 -0.08 23.46
N SER A 92 -5.93 0.81 24.34
CA SER A 92 -7.34 1.04 24.63
C SER A 92 -7.60 2.54 24.79
N GLU A 93 -8.80 2.98 24.43
CA GLU A 93 -9.33 4.30 24.82
C GLU A 93 -9.68 4.37 26.31
N SER A 94 -9.93 3.21 26.94
CA SER A 94 -10.30 3.11 28.34
C SER A 94 -9.06 3.30 29.24
N PRO A 95 -9.13 4.17 30.27
CA PRO A 95 -8.11 4.22 31.30
C PRO A 95 -8.19 3.02 32.26
N VAL A 96 -9.29 2.26 32.22
CA VAL A 96 -9.48 1.03 33.00
C VAL A 96 -8.93 -0.14 32.19
N PRO A 97 -7.98 -0.93 32.73
CA PRO A 97 -7.46 -2.10 32.04
C PRO A 97 -8.59 -3.07 31.68
N PRO A 98 -8.69 -3.53 30.43
CA PRO A 98 -9.72 -4.51 30.05
C PRO A 98 -9.47 -5.91 30.64
N PHE A 99 -8.31 -6.11 31.27
CA PHE A 99 -7.88 -7.38 31.85
C PHE A 99 -7.41 -7.20 33.29
N ILE A 100 -7.60 -8.24 34.09
CA ILE A 100 -7.24 -8.26 35.51
C ILE A 100 -5.82 -8.84 35.69
N SER A 101 -5.39 -9.73 34.80
CA SER A 101 -4.10 -10.41 34.89
C SER A 101 -3.35 -10.48 33.55
N GLY A 102 -2.01 -10.47 33.64
CA GLY A 102 -1.11 -10.77 32.53
C GLY A 102 -1.30 -12.18 31.91
N ALA A 103 -1.88 -13.09 32.70
CA ALA A 103 -2.22 -14.44 32.27
C ALA A 103 -3.45 -14.49 31.35
N ASP A 104 -4.32 -13.48 31.41
CA ASP A 104 -5.55 -13.42 30.61
C ASP A 104 -5.26 -13.07 29.14
N PHE A 105 -4.04 -12.62 28.83
CA PHE A 105 -3.61 -12.30 27.48
C PHE A 105 -3.27 -13.56 26.68
N GLU A 106 -4.21 -14.06 25.88
CA GLU A 106 -3.92 -15.14 24.92
C GLU A 106 -3.04 -14.64 23.75
N LYS A 107 -3.21 -13.37 23.37
CA LYS A 107 -2.52 -12.72 22.26
C LYS A 107 -1.40 -11.80 22.77
N THR A 108 -0.53 -11.40 21.85
CA THR A 108 0.62 -10.53 22.15
C THR A 108 0.25 -9.06 22.04
N THR A 109 -0.56 -8.72 21.02
CA THR A 109 -1.12 -7.38 20.83
C THR A 109 -2.63 -7.45 20.81
N VAL A 110 -3.28 -6.53 21.52
CA VAL A 110 -4.73 -6.29 21.47
C VAL A 110 -4.94 -4.80 21.24
N LEU A 111 -5.79 -4.45 20.29
CA LEU A 111 -6.35 -3.12 20.16
C LEU A 111 -7.81 -3.19 20.60
N ASP A 112 -8.14 -2.47 21.65
CA ASP A 112 -9.45 -2.47 22.30
C ASP A 112 -10.20 -1.18 21.96
N GLY A 113 -11.17 -1.29 21.06
CA GLY A 113 -11.97 -0.16 20.58
C GLY A 113 -11.28 0.67 19.50
N GLU A 114 -10.43 0.06 18.65
CA GLU A 114 -9.72 0.81 17.62
C GLU A 114 -10.64 1.49 16.62
N HIS A 115 -10.25 2.68 16.18
CA HIS A 115 -10.96 3.36 15.10
C HIS A 115 -11.01 2.48 13.84
N GLN A 116 -12.16 2.45 13.14
CA GLN A 116 -12.41 1.58 11.97
C GLN A 116 -11.33 1.69 10.88
N ALA A 117 -10.73 2.87 10.70
CA ALA A 117 -9.62 3.08 9.78
C ALA A 117 -8.40 2.20 10.09
N ILE A 118 -8.06 2.03 11.37
CA ILE A 118 -7.00 1.14 11.81
C ILE A 118 -7.40 -0.30 11.53
N ARG A 119 -8.61 -0.70 11.97
CA ARG A 119 -9.16 -2.04 11.75
C ARG A 119 -9.13 -2.46 10.28
N ALA A 120 -9.52 -1.57 9.36
CA ALA A 120 -9.49 -1.82 7.92
C ALA A 120 -8.07 -2.11 7.39
N LEU A 121 -7.04 -1.45 7.94
CA LEU A 121 -5.65 -1.62 7.53
C LEU A 121 -5.02 -2.89 8.08
N ILE A 122 -5.30 -3.21 9.36
CA ILE A 122 -4.68 -4.35 10.04
C ILE A 122 -5.51 -5.64 9.89
N LYS A 123 -6.81 -5.54 9.65
CA LYS A 123 -7.82 -6.62 9.40
C LYS A 123 -8.41 -7.28 10.64
N GLN A 124 -7.71 -7.30 11.76
CA GLN A 124 -8.19 -7.83 13.03
C GLN A 124 -7.62 -6.99 14.19
N ASP A 125 -8.23 -7.11 15.36
CA ASP A 125 -7.96 -6.37 16.60
C ASP A 125 -6.91 -7.07 17.49
N GLU A 126 -6.68 -8.37 17.30
CA GLU A 126 -5.73 -9.13 18.11
C GLU A 126 -4.69 -9.92 17.30
N TYR A 127 -3.45 -9.99 17.78
CA TYR A 127 -2.35 -10.69 17.09
C TYR A 127 -1.42 -11.44 18.05
N ARG A 128 -0.95 -12.61 17.59
CA ARG A 128 0.20 -13.30 18.18
C ARG A 128 1.50 -12.73 17.62
N LEU A 129 2.58 -12.77 18.39
CA LEU A 129 3.89 -12.25 18.02
C LEU A 129 4.35 -12.67 16.61
N ASP A 130 4.19 -13.95 16.27
CA ASP A 130 4.59 -14.52 14.98
C ASP A 130 3.74 -14.01 13.79
N SER A 131 2.54 -13.51 14.06
CA SER A 131 1.64 -12.92 13.06
C SER A 131 1.84 -11.42 12.85
N ILE A 132 2.38 -10.70 13.84
CA ILE A 132 2.64 -9.25 13.75
C ILE A 132 3.64 -8.96 12.63
N LEU A 133 4.74 -9.70 12.61
CA LEU A 133 5.76 -9.63 11.58
C LEU A 133 6.22 -11.05 11.23
N PRO A 134 5.51 -11.75 10.33
CA PRO A 134 5.83 -13.13 9.99
C PRO A 134 7.23 -13.25 9.43
N ARG A 135 8.03 -14.13 10.04
CA ARG A 135 9.37 -14.45 9.55
C ARG A 135 9.32 -14.90 8.10
N THR A 136 10.36 -14.53 7.36
CA THR A 136 10.66 -14.76 5.94
C THR A 136 9.88 -15.94 5.34
N SER A 137 8.66 -15.66 4.90
CA SER A 137 7.77 -16.66 4.30
C SER A 137 7.71 -16.41 2.80
N LYS A 138 8.01 -17.44 2.02
CA LYS A 138 7.65 -17.53 0.60
C LYS A 138 6.50 -18.53 0.49
N PRO A 139 5.30 -18.12 0.06
CA PRO A 139 4.90 -16.76 -0.34
C PRO A 139 4.81 -15.79 0.86
N ARG A 140 4.93 -14.49 0.57
CA ARG A 140 4.82 -13.41 1.57
C ARG A 140 3.50 -13.56 2.33
N LYS A 141 3.55 -13.47 3.66
CA LYS A 141 2.35 -13.43 4.52
C LYS A 141 1.99 -11.98 4.85
N PHE A 142 0.73 -11.79 5.24
CA PHE A 142 0.26 -10.49 5.69
C PHE A 142 0.86 -10.18 7.07
N SER A 143 1.28 -8.92 7.26
CA SER A 143 1.80 -8.40 8.52
C SER A 143 1.03 -7.12 8.83
N PRO A 144 0.32 -7.04 9.97
CA PRO A 144 -0.39 -5.82 10.36
C PRO A 144 0.57 -4.64 10.53
N LEU A 145 1.76 -4.86 11.12
CA LEU A 145 2.75 -3.80 11.34
C LEU A 145 3.27 -3.24 10.01
N ASN A 146 3.55 -4.11 9.03
CA ASN A 146 4.02 -3.67 7.72
C ASN A 146 2.91 -2.97 6.92
N ALA A 147 1.68 -3.47 6.99
CA ALA A 147 0.54 -2.85 6.32
C ALA A 147 0.25 -1.45 6.90
N LEU A 148 0.26 -1.33 8.23
CA LEU A 148 0.07 -0.05 8.92
C LEU A 148 1.21 0.93 8.60
N SER A 149 2.47 0.47 8.67
CA SER A 149 3.66 1.26 8.32
C SER A 149 3.64 1.71 6.85
N ALA A 150 3.17 0.87 5.94
CA ALA A 150 2.98 1.21 4.53
C ALA A 150 1.91 2.30 4.36
N ALA A 151 0.77 2.15 5.01
CA ALA A 151 -0.34 3.10 4.93
C ALA A 151 0.08 4.47 5.47
N TYR A 152 0.77 4.49 6.62
CA TYR A 152 1.27 5.73 7.22
C TYR A 152 2.34 6.39 6.34
N SER A 153 3.23 5.60 5.73
CA SER A 153 4.25 6.13 4.82
C SER A 153 3.63 6.80 3.58
N ILE A 154 2.57 6.21 3.01
CA ILE A 154 1.79 6.79 1.91
C ILE A 154 1.05 8.04 2.39
N HIS A 155 0.40 7.96 3.56
CA HIS A 155 -0.36 9.06 4.13
C HIS A 155 0.52 10.30 4.36
N LEU A 156 1.65 10.14 5.06
CA LEU A 156 2.61 11.20 5.37
C LEU A 156 3.21 11.88 4.13
N GLU A 157 3.21 11.18 3.00
CA GLU A 157 3.71 11.70 1.72
C GLU A 157 2.63 12.46 0.95
N VAL A 158 1.38 11.98 1.00
CA VAL A 158 0.31 12.48 0.13
C VAL A 158 -0.61 13.47 0.84
N ASN A 159 -0.85 13.29 2.14
CA ASN A 159 -1.82 14.03 2.92
C ASN A 159 -1.10 14.91 3.95
N ARG A 160 -0.65 16.08 3.48
CA ARG A 160 -0.14 17.15 4.33
C ARG A 160 -1.05 18.37 4.27
N LYS A 161 -1.22 19.02 5.41
CA LYS A 161 -1.84 20.34 5.57
C LYS A 161 -0.92 21.42 4.99
N LYS A 162 -1.44 22.65 4.85
CA LYS A 162 -0.69 23.79 4.28
C LYS A 162 0.52 24.21 5.12
N ASP A 163 0.45 23.99 6.43
CA ASP A 163 1.53 24.21 7.40
C ASP A 163 2.62 23.12 7.36
N GLY A 164 2.48 22.10 6.51
CA GLY A 164 3.42 21.00 6.36
C GLY A 164 3.17 19.82 7.30
N ASN A 165 2.24 19.94 8.25
CA ASN A 165 1.89 18.88 9.18
C ASN A 165 1.08 17.77 8.48
N PRO A 166 1.18 16.51 8.94
CA PRO A 166 0.31 15.43 8.47
C PRO A 166 -1.17 15.76 8.66
N ASP A 167 -2.00 15.35 7.71
CA ASP A 167 -3.45 15.50 7.79
C ASP A 167 -4.12 14.18 8.18
N TRP A 168 -3.89 13.74 9.42
CA TRP A 168 -4.30 12.42 9.91
C TRP A 168 -5.81 12.17 9.84
N GLY A 169 -6.64 13.22 9.82
CA GLY A 169 -8.08 13.10 9.56
C GLY A 169 -8.42 12.47 8.20
N LYS A 170 -7.50 12.52 7.21
CA LYS A 170 -7.63 11.86 5.90
C LYS A 170 -7.15 10.42 5.88
N LEU A 171 -6.72 9.86 7.02
CA LEU A 171 -6.28 8.46 7.08
C LEU A 171 -7.46 7.52 6.88
N SER A 172 -8.66 7.88 7.35
CA SER A 172 -9.89 7.12 7.16
C SER A 172 -10.25 6.92 5.68
N ASP A 173 -10.16 7.98 4.88
CA ASP A 173 -10.35 7.90 3.42
C ASP A 173 -9.34 6.95 2.77
N LEU A 174 -8.06 7.06 3.15
CA LEU A 174 -7.00 6.18 2.65
C LEU A 174 -7.22 4.73 3.05
N ALA A 175 -7.62 4.48 4.29
CA ALA A 175 -7.91 3.13 4.78
C ALA A 175 -9.07 2.50 4.00
N ARG A 176 -10.17 3.24 3.82
CA ARG A 176 -11.34 2.79 3.04
C ARG A 176 -10.98 2.47 1.59
N ASP A 177 -10.19 3.32 0.95
CA ASP A 177 -9.73 3.10 -0.42
C ASP A 177 -8.89 1.82 -0.54
N LEU A 178 -7.95 1.61 0.40
CA LEU A 178 -7.09 0.43 0.41
C LEU A 178 -7.83 -0.86 0.77
N GLU A 179 -8.83 -0.77 1.64
CA GLU A 179 -9.75 -1.88 1.96
C GLU A 179 -10.56 -2.28 0.72
N THR A 180 -11.10 -1.29 0.00
CA THR A 180 -11.81 -1.52 -1.28
C THR A 180 -10.88 -2.18 -2.29
N SER A 181 -9.67 -1.63 -2.47
CA SER A 181 -8.65 -2.24 -3.29
C SER A 181 -7.24 -1.80 -2.93
N PRO A 182 -6.31 -2.75 -2.69
CA PRO A 182 -4.89 -2.45 -2.53
C PRO A 182 -4.27 -1.68 -3.71
N LEU A 183 -4.88 -1.74 -4.91
CA LEU A 183 -4.40 -0.97 -6.06
C LEU A 183 -4.54 0.55 -5.89
N TYR A 184 -5.35 1.03 -4.93
CA TYR A 184 -5.43 2.45 -4.60
C TYR A 184 -4.08 3.04 -4.15
N VAL A 185 -3.10 2.21 -3.75
CA VAL A 185 -1.71 2.66 -3.57
C VAL A 185 -1.23 3.50 -4.77
N PHE A 186 -1.57 3.13 -6.01
CA PHE A 186 -1.20 3.91 -7.21
C PHE A 186 -2.07 5.15 -7.44
N HIS A 187 -3.31 5.18 -6.94
CA HIS A 187 -4.10 6.41 -6.88
C HIS A 187 -3.39 7.46 -6.00
N TYR A 188 -2.92 7.05 -4.82
CA TYR A 188 -2.16 7.91 -3.92
C TYR A 188 -0.82 8.35 -4.50
N LEU A 189 -0.17 7.50 -5.30
CA LEU A 189 1.02 7.90 -6.07
C LEU A 189 0.72 9.00 -7.10
N ASN A 190 -0.39 8.88 -7.82
CA ASN A 190 -0.82 9.92 -8.76
C ASN A 190 -1.19 11.22 -8.04
N LYS A 191 -1.82 11.13 -6.87
CA LYS A 191 -2.11 12.30 -6.01
C LYS A 191 -0.82 12.97 -5.54
N TRP A 192 0.23 12.21 -5.23
CA TRP A 192 1.57 12.77 -4.97
C TRP A 192 2.13 13.47 -6.21
N LEU A 193 2.10 12.84 -7.38
CA LEU A 193 2.64 13.41 -8.63
C LEU A 193 1.97 14.76 -8.97
N ARG A 194 0.65 14.87 -8.83
CA ARG A 194 -0.10 16.12 -9.07
C ARG A 194 0.33 17.29 -8.17
N LYS A 195 0.96 17.00 -7.03
CA LYS A 195 1.52 18.02 -6.12
C LYS A 195 2.96 18.40 -6.46
N GLN A 196 3.57 17.76 -7.45
CA GLN A 196 4.93 18.06 -7.89
C GLN A 196 4.88 19.03 -9.07
N ASP A 197 5.23 20.31 -8.84
CA ASP A 197 5.15 21.33 -9.88
C ASP A 197 6.15 21.14 -11.03
N LYS A 198 7.23 20.37 -10.81
CA LYS A 198 8.37 20.24 -11.74
C LYS A 198 8.54 18.84 -12.36
N ILE A 199 7.64 17.91 -12.06
CA ILE A 199 7.81 16.51 -12.42
C ILE A 199 6.63 16.05 -13.27
N GLU A 200 6.88 15.77 -14.55
CA GLU A 200 5.85 15.27 -15.48
C GLU A 200 5.55 13.78 -15.31
N SER A 201 6.46 13.00 -14.72
CA SER A 201 6.30 11.55 -14.55
C SER A 201 6.93 11.03 -13.27
N VAL A 202 6.35 9.96 -12.70
CA VAL A 202 6.85 9.38 -11.45
C VAL A 202 8.24 8.76 -11.65
N PRO A 203 9.24 9.07 -10.81
CA PRO A 203 10.54 8.40 -10.84
C PRO A 203 10.41 6.88 -10.64
N ILE A 204 11.20 6.10 -11.39
CA ILE A 204 11.16 4.62 -11.34
C ILE A 204 11.36 4.09 -9.92
N ALA A 205 12.27 4.68 -9.14
CA ALA A 205 12.51 4.28 -7.75
C ALA A 205 11.23 4.38 -6.89
N LYS A 206 10.44 5.44 -7.09
CA LYS A 206 9.17 5.63 -6.37
C LYS A 206 8.07 4.69 -6.86
N ILE A 207 8.02 4.39 -8.16
CA ILE A 207 7.11 3.35 -8.68
C ILE A 207 7.43 1.99 -8.04
N ARG A 208 8.72 1.65 -7.91
CA ARG A 208 9.16 0.42 -7.22
C ARG A 208 8.76 0.42 -5.76
N LEU A 209 8.98 1.52 -5.05
CA LEU A 209 8.52 1.68 -3.66
C LEU A 209 7.03 1.38 -3.54
N TYR A 210 6.18 2.09 -4.29
CA TYR A 210 4.73 1.93 -4.20
C TYR A 210 4.25 0.54 -4.61
N ARG A 211 4.93 -0.09 -5.58
CA ARG A 211 4.69 -1.51 -5.90
C ARG A 211 5.02 -2.41 -4.71
N ASP A 212 6.13 -2.18 -4.04
CA ASP A 212 6.53 -2.97 -2.88
C ASP A 212 5.59 -2.73 -1.69
N LEU A 213 5.07 -1.49 -1.53
CA LEU A 213 4.04 -1.13 -0.55
C LEU A 213 2.72 -1.86 -0.80
N TYR A 214 2.29 -1.96 -2.07
CA TYR A 214 1.10 -2.73 -2.45
C TYR A 214 1.13 -4.17 -1.92
N TYR A 215 2.30 -4.84 -1.97
CA TYR A 215 2.45 -6.20 -1.49
C TYR A 215 2.38 -6.35 0.04
N TYR A 216 2.39 -5.26 0.83
CA TYR A 216 2.08 -5.33 2.26
C TYR A 216 0.58 -5.48 2.52
N PHE A 217 -0.26 -4.91 1.65
CA PHE A 217 -1.71 -5.03 1.74
C PHE A 217 -2.23 -6.32 1.09
N GLU A 218 -1.65 -6.70 -0.06
CA GLU A 218 -1.98 -7.92 -0.79
C GLU A 218 -0.74 -8.80 -1.06
N PRO A 219 -0.27 -9.59 -0.08
CA PRO A 219 0.96 -10.37 -0.20
C PRO A 219 0.97 -11.40 -1.33
N LYS A 220 -0.20 -11.94 -1.70
CA LYS A 220 -0.34 -12.88 -2.84
C LYS A 220 -0.21 -12.18 -4.20
N GLY A 221 -0.49 -10.87 -4.24
CA GLY A 221 -0.41 -10.04 -5.45
C GLY A 221 -1.21 -10.57 -6.65
N LYS A 222 -2.33 -11.26 -6.43
CA LYS A 222 -3.22 -11.77 -7.48
C LYS A 222 -3.59 -10.66 -8.46
N ARG A 223 -4.05 -9.49 -7.97
CA ARG A 223 -4.44 -8.37 -8.85
C ARG A 223 -3.24 -7.81 -9.62
N MET A 224 -2.10 -7.62 -8.95
CA MET A 224 -0.87 -7.16 -9.60
C MET A 224 -0.33 -8.16 -10.64
N ASN A 225 -0.44 -9.46 -10.37
CA ASN A 225 -0.06 -10.52 -11.30
C ASN A 225 -0.94 -10.49 -12.55
N GLN A 226 -2.26 -10.33 -12.39
CA GLN A 226 -3.20 -10.14 -13.50
C GLN A 226 -2.86 -8.89 -14.33
N LEU A 227 -2.56 -7.75 -13.68
CA LEU A 227 -2.15 -6.54 -14.38
C LEU A 227 -0.82 -6.69 -15.12
N ARG A 228 0.13 -7.45 -14.55
CA ARG A 228 1.40 -7.78 -15.21
C ARG A 228 1.16 -8.61 -16.46
N GLU A 229 0.32 -9.63 -16.37
CA GLU A 229 -0.05 -10.47 -17.51
C GLU A 229 -0.75 -9.66 -18.59
N LEU A 230 -1.75 -8.85 -18.21
CA LEU A 230 -2.42 -7.92 -19.13
C LEU A 230 -1.41 -6.99 -19.82
N THR A 231 -0.46 -6.45 -19.08
CA THR A 231 0.60 -5.58 -19.64
C THR A 231 1.51 -6.34 -20.61
N GLN A 232 1.81 -7.60 -20.35
CA GLN A 232 2.63 -8.44 -21.22
C GLN A 232 1.89 -8.79 -22.52
N LEU A 233 0.62 -9.19 -22.42
CA LEU A 233 -0.25 -9.44 -23.56
C LEU A 233 -0.42 -8.17 -24.40
N TYR A 234 -0.76 -7.06 -23.74
CA TYR A 234 -0.84 -5.73 -24.36
C TYR A 234 0.44 -5.36 -25.14
N ARG A 235 1.64 -5.57 -24.55
CA ARG A 235 2.92 -5.26 -25.20
C ARG A 235 3.25 -6.15 -26.40
N ARG A 236 2.66 -7.34 -26.48
CA ARG A 236 2.73 -8.23 -27.64
C ARG A 236 1.72 -7.81 -28.70
N PHE A 237 0.55 -7.36 -28.27
CA PHE A 237 -0.54 -6.96 -29.17
C PHE A 237 -0.28 -5.63 -29.87
N TYR A 238 0.08 -4.59 -29.11
CA TYR A 238 0.16 -3.21 -29.61
C TYR A 238 1.41 -2.47 -29.14
N ARG A 239 1.93 -1.60 -30.02
CA ARG A 239 2.96 -0.61 -29.68
C ARG A 239 2.57 0.75 -30.22
N ALA A 240 2.80 1.80 -29.45
CA ALA A 240 2.63 3.15 -29.95
C ALA A 240 3.66 3.48 -31.06
N LYS A 241 3.32 4.44 -31.94
CA LYS A 241 4.17 4.78 -33.09
C LYS A 241 5.50 5.41 -32.67
N SER A 242 5.50 6.24 -31.63
CA SER A 242 6.68 6.93 -31.10
C SER A 242 7.14 6.31 -29.79
N GLN A 243 8.45 6.35 -29.52
CA GLN A 243 8.98 6.07 -28.19
C GLN A 243 8.62 7.17 -27.17
N TYR A 244 8.28 8.37 -27.67
CA TYR A 244 7.78 9.51 -26.90
C TYR A 244 6.26 9.67 -27.06
N ALA A 245 5.54 8.57 -27.32
CA ALA A 245 4.09 8.62 -27.46
C ALA A 245 3.44 9.06 -26.16
N LYS A 246 2.39 9.89 -26.28
CA LYS A 246 1.58 10.33 -25.14
C LYS A 246 0.89 9.13 -24.47
N ALA A 247 0.52 9.25 -23.20
CA ALA A 247 -0.08 8.15 -22.44
C ALA A 247 -1.33 7.55 -23.11
N ASN A 248 -2.20 8.38 -23.68
CA ASN A 248 -3.39 7.95 -24.41
C ASN A 248 -3.06 7.15 -25.68
N ALA A 249 -1.97 7.48 -26.38
CA ALA A 249 -1.50 6.74 -27.53
C ALA A 249 -1.00 5.34 -27.17
N VAL A 250 -0.35 5.23 -26.00
CA VAL A 250 0.11 3.96 -25.42
C VAL A 250 -1.12 3.15 -25.00
N LEU A 251 -2.01 3.70 -24.19
CA LEU A 251 -3.13 2.97 -23.59
C LEU A 251 -4.33 2.74 -24.52
N LYS A 252 -4.26 3.20 -25.78
CA LYS A 252 -5.37 3.17 -26.74
C LYS A 252 -6.15 1.84 -26.83
N PRO A 253 -5.53 0.65 -26.92
CA PRO A 253 -6.28 -0.61 -26.93
C PRO A 253 -7.07 -0.85 -25.64
N ILE A 254 -6.50 -0.48 -24.48
CA ILE A 254 -7.18 -0.62 -23.19
C ILE A 254 -8.35 0.37 -23.11
N ASP A 255 -8.15 1.61 -23.57
CA ASP A 255 -9.22 2.62 -23.59
C ASP A 255 -10.37 2.20 -24.50
N GLU A 256 -10.08 1.64 -25.68
CA GLU A 256 -11.10 1.12 -26.62
C GLU A 256 -11.84 -0.09 -26.04
N ALA A 257 -11.15 -1.01 -25.39
CA ALA A 257 -11.77 -2.15 -24.73
C ALA A 257 -12.68 -1.71 -23.57
N ALA A 258 -12.20 -0.78 -22.73
CA ALA A 258 -12.97 -0.23 -21.63
C ALA A 258 -14.21 0.54 -22.12
N ASP A 259 -14.08 1.33 -23.20
CA ASP A 259 -15.19 2.07 -23.78
C ASP A 259 -16.31 1.13 -24.26
N VAL A 260 -15.94 0.02 -24.91
CA VAL A 260 -16.89 -1.02 -25.30
C VAL A 260 -17.55 -1.61 -24.05
N ILE A 261 -16.77 -2.10 -23.08
CA ILE A 261 -17.31 -2.76 -21.87
C ILE A 261 -18.29 -1.85 -21.10
N LEU A 262 -17.97 -0.56 -20.99
CA LEU A 262 -18.78 0.39 -20.21
C LEU A 262 -20.04 0.85 -20.95
N LYS A 263 -20.01 0.95 -22.28
CA LYS A 263 -21.13 1.42 -23.09
C LYS A 263 -21.99 0.30 -23.66
N PHE A 264 -21.55 -0.94 -23.54
CA PHE A 264 -22.24 -2.07 -24.13
C PHE A 264 -23.60 -2.30 -23.47
N ASP A 265 -24.63 -2.51 -24.28
CA ASP A 265 -25.96 -2.87 -23.79
C ASP A 265 -25.95 -4.34 -23.35
N LYS A 266 -26.12 -4.58 -22.06
CA LYS A 266 -26.14 -5.92 -21.47
C LYS A 266 -27.21 -6.83 -22.06
N ALA A 267 -28.25 -6.29 -22.70
CA ALA A 267 -29.25 -7.08 -23.40
C ALA A 267 -28.71 -7.78 -24.67
N LEU A 268 -27.55 -7.35 -25.19
CA LEU A 268 -26.96 -7.83 -26.44
C LEU A 268 -25.82 -8.86 -26.25
N ALA A 269 -25.37 -9.10 -25.03
CA ALA A 269 -24.37 -10.12 -24.69
C ALA A 269 -24.83 -10.85 -23.43
N ASN A 270 -25.37 -12.05 -23.63
CA ASN A 270 -25.95 -12.85 -22.56
C ASN A 270 -24.89 -13.52 -21.68
N ASP A 271 -23.63 -13.53 -22.11
CA ASP A 271 -22.51 -14.14 -21.41
C ASP A 271 -21.19 -13.37 -21.61
N THR A 272 -20.17 -13.82 -20.88
CA THR A 272 -18.82 -13.24 -20.93
C THR A 272 -18.14 -13.50 -22.27
N GLU A 273 -18.43 -14.61 -22.94
CA GLU A 273 -17.84 -14.98 -24.23
C GLU A 273 -18.28 -14.01 -25.34
N SER A 274 -19.57 -13.70 -25.41
CA SER A 274 -20.13 -12.72 -26.34
C SER A 274 -19.52 -11.33 -26.14
N LEU A 275 -19.32 -10.91 -24.88
CA LEU A 275 -18.68 -9.62 -24.59
C LEU A 275 -17.19 -9.62 -25.03
N THR A 276 -16.48 -10.73 -24.81
CA THR A 276 -15.10 -10.91 -25.26
C THR A 276 -15.01 -10.81 -26.78
N ASP A 277 -15.89 -11.46 -27.52
CA ASP A 277 -15.92 -11.42 -28.99
C ASP A 277 -16.15 -10.00 -29.53
N ILE A 278 -17.01 -9.23 -28.88
CA ILE A 278 -17.32 -7.85 -29.26
C ILE A 278 -16.11 -6.94 -29.02
N VAL A 279 -15.47 -7.09 -27.86
CA VAL A 279 -14.21 -6.39 -27.56
C VAL A 279 -13.12 -6.79 -28.56
N ALA A 280 -12.97 -8.08 -28.85
CA ALA A 280 -12.00 -8.59 -29.82
C ALA A 280 -12.25 -8.03 -31.23
N GLY A 281 -13.51 -7.93 -31.66
CA GLY A 281 -13.91 -7.30 -32.91
C GLY A 281 -13.51 -5.81 -32.96
N ARG A 282 -13.71 -5.06 -31.88
CA ARG A 282 -13.30 -3.66 -31.78
C ARG A 282 -11.78 -3.51 -31.87
N LEU A 283 -11.04 -4.33 -31.12
CA LEU A 283 -9.58 -4.30 -31.11
C LEU A 283 -8.98 -4.75 -32.45
N SER A 284 -9.58 -5.75 -33.12
CA SER A 284 -9.20 -6.16 -34.47
C SER A 284 -9.38 -5.02 -35.48
N LYS A 285 -10.49 -4.28 -35.39
CA LYS A 285 -10.72 -3.09 -36.23
C LYS A 285 -9.67 -2.00 -35.97
N LEU A 286 -9.31 -1.76 -34.71
CA LEU A 286 -8.22 -0.84 -34.36
C LEU A 286 -6.91 -1.28 -35.03
N MET A 287 -6.53 -2.56 -34.90
CA MET A 287 -5.30 -3.08 -35.50
C MET A 287 -5.31 -3.03 -37.03
N ASN A 288 -6.45 -3.27 -37.67
CA ASN A 288 -6.58 -3.07 -39.12
C ASN A 288 -6.29 -1.62 -39.54
N ASN A 289 -6.74 -0.64 -38.75
CA ASN A 289 -6.43 0.77 -39.01
C ASN A 289 -4.95 1.09 -38.76
N VAL A 290 -4.34 0.50 -37.71
CA VAL A 290 -2.89 0.60 -37.48
C VAL A 290 -2.10 0.04 -38.66
N ARG A 291 -2.52 -1.12 -39.21
CA ARG A 291 -1.87 -1.74 -40.37
C ARG A 291 -2.00 -0.92 -41.65
N ARG A 292 -3.12 -0.21 -41.82
CA ARG A 292 -3.39 0.74 -42.91
C ARG A 292 -2.75 2.11 -42.68
N GLN A 293 -2.05 2.30 -41.56
CA GLN A 293 -1.46 3.58 -41.15
C GLN A 293 -2.48 4.72 -40.97
N THR A 294 -3.76 4.38 -40.80
CA THR A 294 -4.85 5.35 -40.58
C THR A 294 -5.15 5.57 -39.10
N ALA A 295 -4.54 4.79 -38.20
CA ALA A 295 -4.59 5.00 -36.76
C ALA A 295 -3.20 4.99 -36.14
N GLU A 296 -3.08 5.61 -34.97
CA GLU A 296 -1.86 5.57 -34.16
C GLU A 296 -1.53 4.14 -33.71
N GLY A 297 -0.25 3.78 -33.84
CA GLY A 297 0.28 2.46 -33.49
C GLY A 297 1.40 2.01 -34.43
N LYS A 298 2.06 0.92 -34.08
CA LYS A 298 3.01 0.16 -34.89
C LYS A 298 2.73 -1.32 -34.68
N ARG A 299 2.94 -2.11 -35.75
CA ARG A 299 2.86 -3.57 -35.68
C ARG A 299 3.89 -4.09 -34.68
N THR A 300 3.50 -5.08 -33.89
CA THR A 300 4.45 -5.77 -33.02
C THR A 300 5.21 -6.81 -33.84
N PHE A 301 6.53 -6.80 -33.68
CA PHE A 301 7.41 -7.80 -34.26
C PHE A 301 7.69 -8.87 -33.22
N THR A 302 7.57 -10.12 -33.60
CA THR A 302 8.02 -11.29 -32.84
C THR A 302 9.29 -11.85 -33.47
N PHE A 303 10.17 -12.40 -32.63
CA PHE A 303 11.38 -13.07 -33.08
C PHE A 303 11.10 -14.57 -33.14
N VAL A 304 11.01 -15.12 -34.35
CA VAL A 304 10.68 -16.53 -34.60
C VAL A 304 11.72 -17.06 -35.59
N ASP A 305 12.36 -18.18 -35.26
CA ASP A 305 13.38 -18.86 -36.09
C ASP A 305 14.54 -17.95 -36.53
N GLY A 306 15.06 -17.12 -35.60
CA GLY A 306 16.19 -16.24 -35.89
C GLY A 306 15.86 -15.01 -36.74
N LYS A 307 14.57 -14.77 -37.06
CA LYS A 307 14.11 -13.63 -37.87
C LYS A 307 13.00 -12.84 -37.16
N TRP A 308 13.01 -11.52 -37.34
CA TRP A 308 11.91 -10.66 -36.93
C TRP A 308 10.75 -10.79 -37.93
N LYS A 309 9.60 -11.27 -37.46
CA LYS A 309 8.35 -11.32 -38.24
C LYS A 309 7.30 -10.42 -37.59
N THR A 310 6.44 -9.82 -38.40
CA THR A 310 5.23 -9.18 -37.88
C THR A 310 4.19 -10.25 -37.58
N LEU A 311 3.43 -10.09 -36.48
CA LEU A 311 2.30 -10.95 -36.20
C LEU A 311 1.29 -10.95 -37.35
N THR A 312 0.74 -12.11 -37.66
CA THR A 312 -0.39 -12.31 -38.58
C THR A 312 -1.71 -11.92 -37.90
N SER A 313 -2.78 -11.75 -38.68
CA SER A 313 -4.11 -11.47 -38.13
C SER A 313 -4.60 -12.53 -37.14
N GLU A 314 -4.26 -13.80 -37.39
CA GLU A 314 -4.65 -14.94 -36.58
C GLU A 314 -3.91 -14.92 -35.23
N GLU A 315 -2.59 -14.69 -35.27
CA GLU A 315 -1.75 -14.59 -34.06
C GLU A 315 -2.09 -13.35 -33.22
N GLU A 316 -2.46 -12.23 -33.85
CA GLU A 316 -2.98 -11.06 -33.14
C GLU A 316 -4.33 -11.36 -32.48
N ARG A 317 -5.18 -12.20 -33.09
CA ARG A 317 -6.48 -12.60 -32.55
C ARG A 317 -6.35 -13.58 -31.38
N GLN A 318 -5.38 -14.49 -31.43
CA GLN A 318 -5.05 -15.39 -30.31
C GLN A 318 -4.36 -14.68 -29.14
N ALA A 319 -3.81 -13.47 -29.36
CA ALA A 319 -3.17 -12.67 -28.33
C ALA A 319 -4.13 -11.72 -27.59
N ILE A 320 -5.38 -11.58 -28.08
CA ILE A 320 -6.49 -10.86 -27.42
C ILE A 320 -7.10 -11.76 -26.35
#